data_AF-A0A257E7S5-F1
#
_entry.id   AF-A0A257E7S5-F1
#
_cell.length_a   1.000
_cell.length_b   1.000
_cell.length_c   1.000
_cell.angle_alpha   90.00
_cell.angle_beta   90.00
_cell.angle_gamma   90.00
#
_symmetry.space_group_name_H-M   'P 1'
#
loop_
_entity.id
_entity.type
_entity.pdbx_description
1 polymer ?
#
loop_
_entity_poly.entity_id
_entity_poly.type
_entity_poly.pdbx_seq_one_letter_code
_entity_poly.pdbx_strand_id
1 'polypeptide(L)'
;MPENILKKLQKTRFVSESYVLIREIKTHLDINGFYPLLKIKIYLTDVHKNLPYHYEVNAHVHGPLQAAPYYPSRTNFETEELAVTAAISDFTAFIANAMNEGHKPSEKWFVPNTDF
;
A
#
# COMPACT_ATOMS: atom_id res chain seq x y z
N MET A 1 19.79 0.56 11.28
CA MET A 1 18.43 0.91 11.68
C MET A 1 17.94 2.04 10.78
N PRO A 2 16.75 1.91 10.16
CA PRO A 2 16.18 2.87 9.22
C PRO A 2 16.23 4.33 9.69
N GLU A 3 16.06 4.55 10.98
CA GLU A 3 16.08 5.85 11.66
C GLU A 3 17.45 6.55 11.53
N ASN A 4 18.55 5.79 11.55
CA ASN A 4 19.89 6.35 11.39
C ASN A 4 20.12 6.85 9.96
N ILE A 5 19.53 6.16 8.97
CA ILE A 5 19.59 6.57 7.57
C ILE A 5 18.75 7.84 7.38
N LEU A 6 17.52 7.88 7.90
CA LEU A 6 16.68 9.08 7.86
C LEU A 6 17.38 10.30 8.48
N LYS A 7 17.96 10.15 9.68
CA LYS A 7 18.73 11.23 10.34
C LYS A 7 19.90 11.72 9.52
N LYS A 8 20.56 10.84 8.75
CA LYS A 8 21.65 11.21 7.85
C LYS A 8 21.12 12.00 6.65
N LEU A 9 20.04 11.51 6.04
CA LEU A 9 19.41 12.13 4.88
C LEU A 9 18.86 13.53 5.18
N GLN A 10 18.25 13.74 6.35
CA GLN A 10 17.81 15.05 6.86
C GLN A 10 18.90 16.13 6.86
N LYS A 11 20.15 15.74 7.09
CA LYS A 11 21.30 16.65 7.16
C LYS A 11 22.04 16.78 5.83
N THR A 12 21.60 16.05 4.81
CA THR A 12 22.28 15.97 3.52
C THR A 12 21.77 17.08 2.60
N ARG A 13 22.70 17.84 2.02
CA ARG A 13 22.37 18.91 1.06
C ARG A 13 21.60 18.31 -0.13
N PHE A 14 20.58 19.04 -0.61
CA PHE A 14 19.70 18.66 -1.72
C PHE A 14 18.68 17.55 -1.46
N VAL A 15 18.51 17.11 -0.20
CA VAL A 15 17.43 16.19 0.18
C VAL A 15 16.29 17.00 0.80
N SER A 16 15.09 16.94 0.20
CA SER A 16 13.89 17.60 0.73
C SER A 16 13.03 16.65 1.57
N GLU A 17 12.86 15.42 1.11
CA GLU A 17 12.03 14.39 1.72
C GLU A 17 12.75 13.04 1.64
N SER A 18 12.42 12.12 2.55
CA SER A 18 13.08 10.82 2.60
C SER A 18 12.12 9.73 3.07
N TYR A 19 12.22 8.60 2.39
CA TYR A 19 11.48 7.38 2.68
C TYR A 19 12.48 6.24 2.66
N VAL A 20 12.60 5.53 3.78
CA VAL A 20 13.53 4.40 3.91
C VAL A 20 12.71 3.13 3.99
N LEU A 21 12.87 2.26 3.00
CA LEU A 21 12.22 0.94 2.99
C LEU A 21 12.65 0.16 4.24
N ILE A 22 11.68 -0.24 5.06
CA ILE A 22 11.91 -1.05 6.26
C ILE A 22 11.54 -2.52 6.05
N ARG A 23 10.54 -2.78 5.21
CA ARG A 23 10.06 -4.13 4.91
C ARG A 23 9.41 -4.20 3.55
N GLU A 24 9.65 -5.31 2.85
CA GLU A 24 8.81 -5.75 1.73
C GLU A 24 8.10 -7.05 2.15
N ILE A 25 6.79 -7.10 1.94
CA ILE A 25 5.92 -8.22 2.28
C ILE A 25 5.31 -8.72 0.99
N LYS A 26 5.38 -10.04 0.75
CA LYS A 26 4.70 -10.70 -0.35
C LYS A 26 3.70 -11.70 0.22
N THR A 27 2.43 -11.56 -0.10
CA THR A 27 1.36 -12.42 0.42
C THR A 27 0.31 -12.72 -0.64
N HIS A 28 -0.30 -13.90 -0.58
CA HIS A 28 -1.53 -14.20 -1.32
C HIS A 28 -2.69 -13.98 -0.36
N LEU A 29 -3.68 -13.25 -0.81
CA LEU A 29 -4.90 -13.00 -0.04
C LEU A 29 -5.87 -14.16 -0.25
N ASP A 30 -6.79 -14.40 0.68
CA ASP A 30 -7.96 -15.26 0.43
C ASP A 30 -9.19 -14.36 0.49
N ILE A 31 -9.78 -14.11 -0.68
CA ILE A 31 -10.98 -13.28 -0.84
C ILE A 31 -12.05 -14.20 -1.43
N ASN A 32 -12.75 -14.94 -0.56
CA ASN A 32 -13.82 -15.86 -0.94
C ASN A 32 -13.41 -16.85 -2.06
N GLY A 33 -12.23 -17.47 -1.95
CA GLY A 33 -11.72 -18.42 -2.93
C GLY A 33 -11.03 -17.79 -4.16
N PHE A 34 -10.86 -16.46 -4.16
CA PHE A 34 -9.98 -15.76 -5.08
C PHE A 34 -8.68 -15.38 -4.37
N TYR A 35 -7.53 -15.69 -4.99
CA TYR A 35 -6.22 -15.64 -4.35
C TYR A 35 -5.24 -14.67 -5.00
N PRO A 36 -5.53 -13.36 -5.05
CA PRO A 36 -4.64 -12.40 -5.71
C PRO A 36 -3.34 -12.21 -4.92
N LEU A 37 -2.27 -11.95 -5.67
CA LEU A 37 -0.97 -11.59 -5.10
C LEU A 37 -0.96 -10.12 -4.69
N LEU A 38 -0.68 -9.87 -3.41
CA LEU A 38 -0.38 -8.54 -2.88
C LEU A 38 1.08 -8.48 -2.45
N LYS A 39 1.79 -7.47 -2.96
CA LYS A 39 3.07 -7.04 -2.38
C LYS A 39 2.91 -5.69 -1.73
N ILE A 40 3.51 -5.53 -0.55
CA ILE A 40 3.45 -4.32 0.26
C ILE A 40 4.88 -3.90 0.57
N LYS A 41 5.21 -2.64 0.28
CA LYS A 41 6.43 -2.01 0.78
C LYS A 41 6.05 -1.08 1.91
N ILE A 42 6.73 -1.20 3.04
CA ILE A 42 6.59 -0.28 4.16
C ILE A 42 7.85 0.58 4.22
N TYR A 43 7.65 1.88 4.27
CA TYR A 43 8.69 2.88 4.39
C TYR A 43 8.53 3.61 5.72
N LEU A 44 9.66 3.96 6.31
CA LEU A 44 9.73 4.92 7.40
C LEU A 44 10.08 6.30 6.83
N THR A 45 9.38 7.32 7.28
CA THR A 45 9.60 8.72 6.90
C THR A 45 9.55 9.65 8.11
N ASP A 46 10.19 10.81 7.97
CA ASP A 46 10.17 11.92 8.92
C ASP A 46 9.30 13.10 8.45
N VAL A 47 8.78 13.04 7.22
CA VAL A 47 7.91 14.06 6.62
C VAL A 47 6.63 14.22 7.45
N HIS A 48 6.04 13.11 7.88
CA HIS A 48 4.85 13.07 8.74
C HIS A 48 5.19 12.47 10.11
N LYS A 49 5.74 13.28 11.02
CA LYS A 49 6.22 12.80 12.34
C LYS A 49 5.20 11.99 13.15
N ASN A 50 3.91 12.33 13.06
CA ASN A 50 2.85 11.61 13.76
C ASN A 50 2.43 10.32 13.03
N LEU A 51 2.69 10.23 11.73
CA LEU A 51 2.29 9.12 10.86
C LEU A 51 3.50 8.62 10.05
N PRO A 52 4.55 8.10 10.72
CA PRO A 52 5.85 7.90 10.08
C PRO A 52 5.90 6.66 9.18
N TYR A 53 4.88 5.81 9.17
CA TYR A 53 4.85 4.58 8.38
C TYR A 53 4.01 4.75 7.13
N HIS A 54 4.68 4.80 5.99
CA HIS A 54 4.06 4.87 4.67
C HIS A 54 4.00 3.47 4.05
N TYR A 55 2.90 3.13 3.37
CA TYR A 55 2.83 1.91 2.58
C TYR A 55 2.64 2.19 1.08
N GLU A 56 3.20 1.29 0.27
CA GLU A 56 2.91 1.17 -1.16
C GLU A 56 2.49 -0.27 -1.48
N VAL A 57 1.63 -0.45 -2.47
CA VAL A 57 1.19 -1.76 -2.96
C VAL A 57 1.54 -1.93 -4.44
N ASN A 58 1.73 -3.17 -4.91
CA ASN A 58 2.14 -3.44 -6.29
C ASN A 58 1.08 -3.13 -7.36
N ALA A 59 -0.19 -3.03 -6.96
CA ALA A 59 -1.27 -2.71 -7.87
C ALA A 59 -2.44 -2.05 -7.12
N HIS A 60 -3.16 -1.21 -7.84
CA HIS A 60 -4.41 -0.61 -7.40
C HIS A 60 -5.60 -1.38 -7.98
N VAL A 61 -6.69 -1.43 -7.23
CA VAL A 61 -7.91 -2.15 -7.65
C VAL A 61 -8.80 -1.25 -8.48
N HIS A 62 -9.11 -1.69 -9.69
CA HIS A 62 -10.07 -1.13 -10.62
C HIS A 62 -11.12 -2.19 -10.95
N GLY A 63 -12.01 -2.40 -9.99
CA GLY A 63 -13.14 -3.32 -10.15
C GLY A 63 -14.20 -2.76 -11.10
N PRO A 64 -15.22 -3.58 -11.44
CA PRO A 64 -16.26 -3.21 -12.40
C PRO A 64 -17.22 -2.12 -11.89
N LEU A 65 -17.20 -1.83 -10.59
CA LEU A 65 -18.07 -0.85 -9.95
C LEU A 65 -17.47 0.55 -9.91
N GLN A 66 -16.18 0.68 -10.23
CA GLN A 66 -15.44 1.93 -10.12
C GLN A 66 -15.26 2.58 -11.49
N ALA A 67 -15.34 3.91 -11.52
CA ALA A 67 -15.04 4.68 -12.73
C ALA A 67 -13.52 4.82 -12.99
N ALA A 68 -12.69 4.58 -11.97
CA ALA A 68 -11.24 4.69 -12.02
C ALA A 68 -10.60 3.74 -10.97
N PRO A 69 -9.28 3.45 -11.06
CA PRO A 69 -8.59 2.67 -10.04
C PRO A 69 -8.67 3.36 -8.67
N TYR A 70 -8.74 2.55 -7.62
CA TYR A 70 -8.78 3.05 -6.25
C TYR A 70 -7.37 3.46 -5.77
N TYR A 71 -7.23 4.75 -5.50
CA TYR A 71 -6.06 5.33 -4.87
C TYR A 71 -6.45 5.79 -3.45
N PRO A 72 -5.86 5.20 -2.40
CA PRO A 72 -6.17 5.58 -1.03
C PRO A 72 -5.76 7.03 -0.77
N SER A 73 -6.63 7.81 -0.13
CA SER A 73 -6.38 9.21 0.22
C SER A 73 -5.34 9.37 1.34
N ARG A 74 -5.06 8.28 2.08
CA ARG A 74 -4.08 8.24 3.16
C ARG A 74 -3.33 6.92 3.15
N THR A 75 -2.01 7.02 3.08
CA THR A 75 -1.08 5.88 3.08
C THR A 75 -0.08 5.93 4.24
N ASN A 76 -0.20 6.92 5.13
CA ASN A 76 0.68 7.15 6.29
C ASN A 76 -0.02 6.82 7.62
N PHE A 77 0.64 6.07 8.50
CA PHE A 77 0.08 5.54 9.74
C PHE A 77 1.05 5.66 10.92
N GLU A 78 0.50 5.59 12.14
CA GLU A 78 1.23 5.73 13.40
C GLU A 78 2.16 4.55 13.68
N THR A 79 1.80 3.35 13.19
CA THR A 79 2.56 2.12 13.39
C THR A 79 2.71 1.33 12.08
N GLU A 80 3.76 0.51 12.01
CA GLU A 80 3.99 -0.43 10.90
C GLU A 80 2.80 -1.38 10.72
N GLU A 81 2.28 -1.92 11.82
CA GLU A 81 1.13 -2.84 11.82
C GLU A 81 -0.11 -2.20 11.21
N LEU A 82 -0.43 -0.95 11.58
CA LEU A 82 -1.56 -0.22 11.01
C LEU A 82 -1.36 0.05 9.51
N ALA A 83 -0.14 0.36 9.07
CA ALA A 83 0.16 0.54 7.66
C ALA A 83 -0.07 -0.75 6.86
N VAL A 84 0.34 -1.90 7.40
CA VAL A 84 0.09 -3.22 6.79
C VAL A 84 -1.41 -3.55 6.75
N THR A 85 -2.13 -3.35 7.86
CA THR A 85 -3.58 -3.57 7.90
C THR A 85 -4.31 -2.69 6.90
N ALA A 86 -3.92 -1.42 6.80
CA ALA A 86 -4.50 -0.49 5.85
C ALA A 86 -4.25 -0.93 4.40
N ALA A 87 -3.00 -1.30 4.04
CA ALA A 87 -2.66 -1.80 2.71
C ALA A 87 -3.53 -3.00 2.29
N ILE A 88 -3.74 -3.96 3.19
CA ILE A 88 -4.59 -5.13 2.93
C ILE A 88 -6.06 -4.71 2.79
N SER A 89 -6.55 -3.86 3.69
CA SER A 89 -7.93 -3.38 3.67
C SER A 89 -8.24 -2.62 2.38
N ASP A 90 -7.39 -1.66 2.01
CA ASP A 90 -7.52 -0.84 0.81
C ASP A 90 -7.49 -1.68 -0.47
N PHE A 91 -6.67 -2.73 -0.50
CA PHE A 91 -6.62 -3.67 -1.63
C PHE A 91 -7.84 -4.60 -1.68
N THR A 92 -8.38 -5.04 -0.54
CA THR A 92 -9.43 -6.06 -0.51
C THR A 92 -10.85 -5.52 -0.58
N ALA A 93 -11.11 -4.34 -0.02
CA ALA A 93 -12.46 -3.83 0.20
C ALA A 93 -13.32 -3.81 -1.07
N PHE A 94 -12.75 -3.30 -2.17
CA PHE A 94 -13.46 -3.20 -3.44
C PHE A 94 -13.62 -4.54 -4.17
N ILE A 95 -12.66 -5.45 -4.02
CA ILE A 95 -12.74 -6.80 -4.59
C ILE A 95 -13.87 -7.56 -3.90
N ALA A 96 -13.86 -7.56 -2.58
CA ALA A 96 -14.87 -8.22 -1.77
C ALA A 96 -16.27 -7.66 -2.07
N ASN A 97 -16.41 -6.34 -2.19
CA ASN A 97 -17.70 -5.73 -2.54
C ASN A 97 -18.21 -6.16 -3.93
N ALA A 98 -17.36 -6.08 -4.96
CA ALA A 98 -17.74 -6.50 -6.31
C ALA A 98 -18.13 -7.99 -6.36
N MET A 99 -17.43 -8.85 -5.62
CA MET A 99 -17.78 -10.27 -5.52
C MET A 99 -19.11 -10.50 -4.80
N ASN A 100 -19.39 -9.73 -3.74
CA ASN A 100 -20.67 -9.78 -3.03
C ASN A 100 -21.85 -9.32 -3.91
N GLU A 101 -21.60 -8.41 -4.86
CA GLU A 101 -22.58 -7.99 -5.88
C GLU A 101 -22.70 -8.99 -7.06
N GLY A 102 -21.99 -10.12 -7.01
CA GLY A 102 -22.09 -11.21 -7.98
C GLY A 102 -21.12 -11.10 -9.16
N HIS A 103 -20.19 -10.15 -9.15
CA HIS A 103 -19.15 -10.06 -10.18
C HIS A 103 -18.08 -11.14 -9.98
N LYS A 104 -17.68 -11.80 -11.08
CA LYS A 104 -16.59 -12.77 -11.05
C LYS A 104 -15.25 -12.05 -10.92
N PRO A 105 -14.39 -12.42 -9.94
CA PRO A 105 -13.08 -11.80 -9.78
C PRO A 105 -12.20 -12.04 -11.01
N SER A 106 -11.32 -11.08 -11.31
CA SER A 106 -10.43 -11.14 -12.47
C SER A 106 -9.12 -10.43 -12.19
N GLU A 107 -8.02 -11.00 -12.67
CA GLU A 107 -6.70 -10.34 -12.68
C GLU A 107 -6.70 -9.00 -13.43
N LYS A 108 -7.67 -8.79 -14.34
CA LYS A 108 -7.84 -7.52 -15.05
C LYS A 108 -8.28 -6.37 -14.15
N TRP A 109 -8.73 -6.65 -12.92
CA TRP A 109 -9.08 -5.64 -11.94
C TRP A 109 -7.84 -4.98 -11.31
N PHE A 110 -6.64 -5.45 -11.61
CA PHE A 110 -5.41 -4.90 -11.03
C PHE A 110 -4.71 -4.01 -12.04
N VAL A 111 -4.56 -2.73 -11.66
CA VAL A 111 -3.76 -1.77 -12.40
C VAL A 111 -2.39 -1.68 -11.72
N PRO A 112 -1.29 -2.03 -12.40
CA PRO A 112 0.04 -1.96 -11.82
C PRO A 112 0.34 -0.56 -11.25
N ASN A 113 0.87 -0.51 -10.03
CA ASN A 113 1.40 0.72 -9.46
C ASN A 113 2.81 0.94 -10.03
N THR A 114 3.01 2.02 -10.79
CA THR A 114 4.31 2.35 -11.40
C THR A 114 5.34 2.81 -10.39
N ASP A 115 4.89 3.26 -9.22
CA ASP A 115 5.74 3.77 -8.16
C ASP A 115 6.17 2.66 -7.18
N PHE A 116 5.68 1.43 -7.37
CA PHE A 116 6.00 0.28 -6.52
C PHE A 116 7.43 -0.25 -6.71
#